data_AF-A0A660TYH0-F1
#
_entry.id   AF-A0A660TYH0-F1
#
_cell.length_a   1.000
_cell.length_b   1.000
_cell.length_c   1.000
_cell.angle_alpha   90.00
_cell.angle_beta   90.00
_cell.angle_gamma   90.00
#
_symmetry.space_group_name_H-M   'P 1'
#
loop_
_entity.id
_entity.type
_entity.pdbx_description
1 polymer ?
#
loop_
_entity_poly.entity_id
_entity_poly.type
_entity_poly.pdbx_seq_one_letter_code
_entity_poly.pdbx_strand_id
1 'polypeptide(L)'
;GYKFETFIFDALAFAERSLVVETIRREEFSPLKNREGDDSPQMVERDQLLMFAGWFEEAGIPVERMDDGLPVYRLEVSPRFAPFKEYFLEKIDRNIRVEGDTYIE
;
A
#
# COMPACT_ATOMS: atom_id res chain seq x y z
N GLY A 1 7.69 -36.87 6.11
CA GLY A 1 8.48 -36.39 7.26
C GLY A 1 7.67 -35.36 8.02
N TYR A 2 8.05 -35.04 9.25
CA TYR A 2 7.36 -34.04 10.08
C TYR A 2 8.18 -32.76 10.14
N LYS A 3 7.50 -31.61 10.16
CA LYS A 3 8.06 -30.31 10.53
C LYS A 3 7.41 -29.87 11.83
N PHE A 4 8.23 -29.52 12.81
CA PHE A 4 7.78 -28.97 14.08
C PHE A 4 8.06 -27.48 14.05
N GLU A 5 7.00 -26.67 14.11
CA GLU A 5 7.04 -25.22 14.05
C GLU A 5 6.37 -24.65 15.31
N THR A 6 6.81 -23.48 15.75
CA THR A 6 6.18 -22.72 16.84
C THR A 6 5.53 -21.47 16.25
N PHE A 7 4.42 -21.01 16.83
CA PHE A 7 3.70 -19.87 16.31
C PHE A 7 3.96 -18.62 17.16
N ILE A 8 4.28 -17.51 16.50
CA ILE A 8 4.62 -16.25 17.17
C ILE A 8 3.52 -15.77 18.13
N PHE A 9 2.25 -16.06 17.82
CA PHE A 9 1.11 -15.65 18.62
C PHE A 9 0.85 -16.52 19.86
N ASP A 10 1.54 -17.64 20.04
CA ASP A 10 1.48 -18.42 21.29
C ASP A 10 2.02 -17.59 22.48
N ALA A 11 2.92 -16.64 22.20
CA ALA A 11 3.45 -15.71 23.20
C ALA A 11 2.39 -14.77 23.79
N LEU A 12 1.29 -14.50 23.07
CA LEU A 12 0.26 -13.54 23.51
C LEU A 12 -0.43 -14.00 24.81
N ALA A 13 -0.55 -15.31 25.04
CA ALA A 13 -1.16 -15.86 26.25
C ALA A 13 -0.37 -15.56 27.54
N PHE A 14 0.92 -15.23 27.41
CA PHE A 14 1.81 -14.92 28.53
C PHE A 14 1.94 -13.42 28.79
N ALA A 15 1.34 -12.56 27.94
CA ALA A 15 1.44 -11.13 28.10
C ALA A 15 0.57 -10.65 29.27
N GLU A 16 1.15 -9.91 30.23
CA GLU A 16 0.39 -9.25 31.30
C GLU A 16 -0.55 -8.16 30.76
N ARG A 17 -0.17 -7.55 29.63
CA ARG A 17 -0.91 -6.49 28.95
C ARG A 17 -0.79 -6.65 27.45
N SER A 18 -1.90 -6.59 26.74
CA SER A 18 -1.97 -6.60 25.28
C SER A 18 -2.86 -5.47 24.77
N LEU A 19 -2.58 -4.99 23.57
CA LEU A 19 -3.39 -4.01 22.85
C LEU A 19 -3.62 -4.54 21.44
N VAL A 20 -4.85 -4.37 20.94
CA VAL A 20 -5.21 -4.63 19.54
C VAL A 20 -5.62 -3.31 18.92
N VAL A 21 -5.02 -2.99 17.77
CA VAL A 21 -5.34 -1.80 16.99
C VAL A 21 -5.80 -2.27 15.62
N GLU A 22 -7.00 -1.84 15.22
CA GLU A 22 -7.54 -2.08 13.88
C GLU A 22 -6.90 -1.11 12.88
N THR A 23 -6.72 -1.57 11.64
CA THR A 23 -6.23 -0.75 10.53
C THR A 23 -7.05 -0.96 9.25
N ILE A 24 -6.89 -0.05 8.30
CA ILE A 24 -7.49 -0.07 6.97
C ILE A 24 -6.66 -1.01 6.08
N ARG A 25 -7.24 -2.16 5.70
CA ARG A 25 -6.58 -3.18 4.88
C ARG A 25 -5.90 -2.62 3.62
N ARG A 26 -6.59 -1.75 2.87
CA ARG A 26 -6.07 -1.21 1.59
C ARG A 26 -4.83 -0.31 1.76
N GLU A 27 -4.55 0.14 2.97
CA GLU A 27 -3.42 1.02 3.29
C GLU A 27 -2.27 0.26 3.95
N GLU A 28 -2.56 -0.82 4.68
CA GLU A 28 -1.55 -1.51 5.49
C GLU A 28 -1.35 -3.01 5.19
N PHE A 29 -2.17 -3.63 4.33
CA PHE A 29 -2.10 -5.08 4.12
C PHE A 29 -2.45 -5.54 2.69
N SER A 30 -1.42 -5.84 1.90
CA SER A 30 -1.50 -6.60 0.65
C SER A 30 -0.41 -7.68 0.64
N PRO A 31 -0.73 -8.92 1.06
CA PRO A 31 0.28 -9.97 1.25
C PRO A 31 0.68 -10.62 -0.08
N LEU A 32 1.93 -11.07 -0.14
CA LEU A 32 2.45 -11.87 -1.26
C LEU A 32 2.68 -13.31 -0.81
N LYS A 33 1.91 -14.25 -1.37
CA LYS A 33 1.88 -15.67 -1.00
C LYS A 33 1.92 -16.60 -2.21
N ASN A 34 1.24 -16.23 -3.29
CA ASN A 34 1.02 -17.10 -4.43
C ASN A 34 1.67 -16.54 -5.69
N ARG A 35 1.88 -17.41 -6.69
CA ARG A 35 2.43 -16.99 -7.99
C ARG A 35 1.42 -16.19 -8.81
N GLU A 36 0.16 -16.60 -8.77
CA GLU A 36 -0.97 -16.05 -9.52
C GLU A 36 -2.23 -16.16 -8.66
N GLY A 37 -3.29 -15.41 -9.01
CA GLY A 37 -4.56 -15.40 -8.26
C GLY A 37 -4.49 -14.53 -7.02
N ASP A 38 -5.13 -14.96 -5.94
CA ASP A 38 -5.14 -14.22 -4.67
C ASP A 38 -3.73 -14.10 -4.08
N ASP A 39 -3.45 -13.00 -3.38
CA ASP A 39 -2.16 -12.73 -2.72
C ASP A 39 -0.94 -12.93 -3.67
N SER A 40 -1.08 -12.47 -4.92
CA SER A 40 -0.07 -12.59 -5.99
C SER A 40 0.61 -11.26 -6.31
N PRO A 41 1.73 -11.24 -7.07
CA PRO A 41 2.37 -9.99 -7.47
C PRO A 41 1.41 -9.01 -8.15
N GLN A 42 0.50 -9.52 -8.97
CA GLN A 42 -0.49 -8.72 -9.70
C GLN A 42 -1.48 -8.04 -8.75
N MET A 43 -1.90 -8.75 -7.69
CA MET A 43 -2.79 -8.18 -6.67
C MET A 43 -2.07 -7.13 -5.82
N VAL A 44 -0.82 -7.41 -5.42
CA VAL A 44 0.00 -6.48 -4.64
C VAL A 44 0.28 -5.18 -5.41
N GLU A 45 0.60 -5.30 -6.70
CA GLU A 45 0.81 -4.17 -7.60
C GLU A 45 -0.46 -3.33 -7.76
N ARG A 46 -1.60 -3.99 -8.03
CA ARG A 46 -2.90 -3.34 -8.15
C ARG A 46 -3.27 -2.55 -6.89
N ASP A 47 -3.10 -3.16 -5.71
CA ASP A 47 -3.45 -2.51 -4.44
C ASP A 47 -2.54 -1.30 -4.17
N GLN A 48 -1.24 -1.37 -4.50
CA GLN A 48 -0.31 -0.24 -4.39
C GLN A 48 -0.66 0.90 -5.36
N LEU A 49 -1.00 0.59 -6.61
CA LEU A 49 -1.44 1.59 -7.58
C LEU A 49 -2.69 2.34 -7.10
N LEU A 50 -3.66 1.62 -6.53
CA LEU A 50 -4.86 2.23 -5.96
C LEU A 50 -4.53 3.10 -4.73
N MET A 51 -3.62 2.65 -3.87
CA MET A 51 -3.18 3.40 -2.70
C MET A 51 -2.52 4.72 -3.12
N PHE A 52 -1.53 4.68 -4.02
CA PHE A 52 -0.82 5.88 -4.45
C PHE A 52 -1.70 6.81 -5.30
N ALA A 53 -2.57 6.28 -6.17
CA ALA A 53 -3.56 7.11 -6.85
C ALA A 53 -4.42 7.91 -5.85
N GLY A 54 -4.86 7.26 -4.77
CA GLY A 54 -5.58 7.93 -3.69
C GLY A 54 -4.77 9.03 -3.00
N TRP A 55 -3.45 8.83 -2.79
CA TRP A 55 -2.59 9.86 -2.21
C TRP A 55 -2.50 11.11 -3.10
N PHE A 56 -2.31 10.92 -4.41
CA PHE A 56 -2.26 12.03 -5.38
C PHE A 56 -3.59 12.78 -5.44
N GLU A 57 -4.71 12.06 -5.50
CA GLU A 57 -6.05 12.67 -5.52
C GLU A 57 -6.32 13.47 -4.24
N GLU A 58 -5.93 12.95 -3.08
CA GLU A 58 -6.08 13.65 -1.78
C GLU A 58 -5.16 14.89 -1.68
N ALA A 59 -4.03 14.90 -2.40
CA ALA A 59 -3.19 16.09 -2.57
C ALA A 59 -3.80 17.14 -3.53
N GLY A 60 -4.93 16.83 -4.17
CA GLY A 60 -5.56 17.67 -5.18
C GLY A 60 -4.95 17.54 -6.57
N ILE A 61 -4.13 16.51 -6.81
CA ILE A 61 -3.52 16.20 -8.10
C ILE A 61 -4.43 15.20 -8.82
N PRO A 62 -5.07 15.56 -9.95
CA PRO A 62 -5.97 14.66 -10.65
C PRO A 62 -5.23 13.42 -11.18
N VAL A 63 -5.84 12.25 -11.01
CA VAL A 63 -5.36 10.97 -11.56
C VAL A 63 -6.40 10.45 -12.54
N GLU A 64 -6.02 10.28 -13.80
CA GLU A 64 -6.89 9.66 -14.80
C GLU A 64 -7.01 8.15 -14.53
N ARG A 65 -8.23 7.61 -14.62
CA ARG A 65 -8.53 6.21 -14.33
C ARG A 65 -9.13 5.50 -15.53
N MET A 66 -8.82 4.21 -15.66
CA MET A 66 -9.44 3.28 -16.60
C MET A 66 -10.83 2.86 -16.13
N ASP A 67 -11.57 2.14 -16.99
CA ASP A 67 -12.93 1.66 -16.70
C ASP A 67 -13.03 0.73 -15.47
N ASP A 68 -11.94 0.04 -15.14
CA ASP A 68 -11.85 -0.84 -13.95
C ASP A 68 -11.49 -0.09 -12.66
N GLY A 69 -11.31 1.23 -12.76
CA GLY A 69 -10.95 2.11 -11.65
C GLY A 69 -9.45 2.19 -11.36
N LEU A 70 -8.57 1.47 -12.05
CA LEU A 70 -7.12 1.64 -11.89
C LEU A 70 -6.62 2.91 -12.56
N PRO A 71 -5.53 3.52 -12.06
CA PRO A 71 -4.94 4.66 -12.74
C PRO A 71 -4.42 4.26 -14.13
N VAL A 72 -4.56 5.15 -15.11
CA VAL A 72 -4.05 4.95 -16.48
C VAL A 72 -2.53 4.79 -16.48
N TYR A 73 -1.85 5.53 -15.59
CA TYR A 73 -0.41 5.52 -15.43
C TYR A 73 0.02 4.89 -14.10
N ARG A 74 1.21 4.30 -14.07
CA ARG A 74 1.78 3.78 -12.84
C ARG A 74 2.16 4.92 -11.90
N LEU A 75 1.78 4.81 -10.64
CA LEU A 75 2.09 5.78 -9.60
C LEU A 75 2.81 5.07 -8.46
N GLU A 76 3.96 5.60 -8.05
CA GLU A 76 4.73 5.08 -6.92
C GLU A 76 5.36 6.23 -6.14
N VAL A 77 5.31 6.13 -4.81
CA VAL A 77 5.97 7.08 -3.91
C VAL A 77 7.02 6.32 -3.11
N SER A 78 8.28 6.74 -3.23
CA SER A 78 9.36 6.20 -2.44
C SER A 78 9.09 6.38 -0.95
N PRO A 79 9.25 5.35 -0.11
CA PRO A 79 9.18 5.50 1.34
C PRO A 79 10.23 6.49 1.89
N ARG A 80 11.29 6.77 1.13
CA ARG A 80 12.30 7.80 1.48
C ARG A 80 11.76 9.22 1.34
N PHE A 81 10.88 9.44 0.36
CA PHE A 81 10.16 10.69 0.19
C PHE A 81 9.08 10.82 1.27
N ALA A 82 8.18 9.85 1.32
CA ALA A 82 7.07 9.80 2.27
C ALA A 82 6.75 8.35 2.66
N PRO A 83 6.98 7.95 3.93
CA PRO A 83 6.67 6.60 4.39
C PRO A 83 5.17 6.34 4.58
N PHE A 84 4.36 7.39 4.66
CA PHE A 84 2.89 7.32 4.76
C PHE A 84 2.26 8.61 4.22
N LYS A 85 0.95 8.54 3.95
CA LYS A 85 0.19 9.54 3.18
C LYS A 85 0.34 10.96 3.73
N GLU A 86 0.32 11.13 5.04
CA GLU A 86 0.39 12.43 5.69
C GLU A 86 1.68 13.17 5.31
N TYR A 87 2.82 12.45 5.28
CA TYR A 87 4.10 13.02 4.87
C TYR A 87 4.15 13.35 3.38
N PHE A 88 3.43 12.58 2.55
CA PHE A 88 3.30 12.88 1.13
C PHE A 88 2.54 14.18 0.93
N LEU A 89 1.39 14.36 1.59
CA LEU A 89 0.55 15.54 1.50
C LEU A 89 1.25 16.83 1.96
N GLU A 90 2.19 16.71 2.90
CA GLU A 90 3.03 17.80 3.39
C GLU A 90 4.13 18.22 2.40
N LYS A 91 4.68 17.27 1.63
CA LYS A 91 5.89 17.48 0.84
C LYS A 91 5.67 17.64 -0.66
N ILE A 92 4.62 17.02 -1.20
CA ILE A 92 4.42 16.95 -2.65
C ILE A 92 4.21 18.34 -3.26
N ASP A 93 4.85 18.59 -4.40
CA ASP A 93 4.51 19.75 -5.22
C ASP A 93 3.17 19.51 -5.92
N ARG A 94 2.14 20.26 -5.51
CA ARG A 94 0.78 20.13 -6.04
C ARG A 94 0.61 20.66 -7.45
N ASN A 95 1.67 21.25 -8.04
CA ASN A 95 1.66 21.67 -9.44
C ASN A 95 2.07 20.55 -10.42
N ILE A 96 2.48 19.38 -9.91
CA ILE A 96 2.78 18.21 -10.73
C ILE A 96 1.53 17.76 -11.50
N ARG A 97 1.75 17.26 -12.72
CA ARG A 97 0.73 16.65 -13.56
C ARG A 97 1.09 15.20 -13.85
N VAL A 98 0.12 14.31 -13.74
CA VAL A 98 0.27 12.90 -14.08
C VAL A 98 -0.02 12.72 -15.58
N GLU A 99 1.01 12.85 -16.41
CA GLU A 99 0.94 12.69 -17.87
C GLU A 99 1.62 11.39 -18.36
N GLY A 100 2.10 10.58 -17.41
CA GLY A 100 2.88 9.36 -17.64
C GLY A 100 3.15 8.63 -16.32
N ASP A 101 3.82 7.48 -16.41
CA ASP A 101 4.30 6.75 -15.23
C ASP A 101 5.13 7.69 -14.34
N THR A 102 4.74 7.82 -13.08
CA THR A 102 5.27 8.81 -12.16
C THR A 102 5.81 8.14 -10.90
N TYR A 103 7.08 8.40 -10.60
CA TYR A 103 7.76 7.97 -9.39
C TYR A 103 8.25 9.20 -8.62
N ILE A 104 7.91 9.27 -7.33
CA ILE A 104 8.32 10.37 -6.44
C ILE A 104 9.39 9.86 -5.47
N GLU A 105 10.56 10.49 -5.45
CA GLU A 105 11.70 10.16 -4.57
C GLU A 105 12.25 11.36 -3.80
#